data_AF-M2P6Q5-F1
#
_entry.id   AF-M2P6Q5-F1
#
_cell.length_a   1.000
_cell.length_b   1.000
_cell.length_c   1.000
_cell.angle_alpha   90.00
_cell.angle_beta   90.00
_cell.angle_gamma   90.00
#
_symmetry.space_group_name_H-M   'P 1'
#
loop_
_entity.id
_entity.type
_entity.pdbx_description
1 polymer ?
#
loop_
_entity_poly.entity_id
_entity_poly.type
_entity_poly.pdbx_seq_one_letter_code
_entity_poly.pdbx_strand_id
1 'polypeptide(L)' 'MIKNTCITDPLISNISLQSTKQDKDSHGYGIKTIKNIVDKYHGTMHYEYSIYYFTCIFIYSIKFKEEYI' A
#
# COMPACT_ATOMS: atom_id res chain seq x y z
N MET A 1 -5.86 4.87 3.77
CA MET A 1 -5.14 5.20 2.52
C MET A 1 -3.85 5.95 2.85
N ILE A 2 -2.85 5.90 1.97
CA ILE A 2 -1.61 6.69 2.03
C ILE A 2 -1.42 7.35 0.67
N LYS A 3 -0.99 8.62 0.64
CA LYS A 3 -0.86 9.42 -0.57
C LYS A 3 0.46 10.17 -0.56
N ASN A 4 1.25 10.03 -1.62
CA ASN A 4 2.52 10.71 -1.80
C ASN A 4 2.55 11.42 -3.15
N THR A 5 3.24 12.56 -3.22
CA THR A 5 3.51 13.25 -4.48
C THR A 5 4.47 12.43 -5.33
N CYS A 6 4.23 12.33 -6.63
CA CYS A 6 5.09 11.69 -7.60
C CYS A 6 4.92 12.35 -8.96
N ILE A 7 6.00 12.58 -9.70
CA ILE A 7 5.95 13.30 -10.98
C ILE A 7 5.36 12.43 -12.09
N THR A 8 5.62 11.13 -12.03
CA THR A 8 5.18 10.12 -13.01
C THR A 8 4.57 8.94 -12.28
N ASP A 9 3.64 8.23 -12.91
CA ASP A 9 3.09 7.01 -12.32
C ASP A 9 4.22 5.98 -12.08
N PRO A 10 4.50 5.61 -10.82
CA PRO A 10 5.58 4.67 -10.50
C PRO A 10 5.30 3.26 -11.03
N LEU A 11 4.04 2.92 -11.37
CA LEU A 11 3.67 1.59 -11.83
C LEU A 11 3.96 1.36 -13.32
N ILE A 12 4.17 2.42 -14.12
CA ILE A 12 4.45 2.29 -15.56
C ILE A 12 5.75 1.53 -15.81
N SER A 13 6.82 1.88 -15.08
CA SER A 13 8.15 1.26 -15.24
C SER A 13 8.51 0.28 -14.13
N ASN A 14 7.76 0.27 -13.02
CA ASN A 14 8.04 -0.55 -11.84
C ASN A 14 6.73 -1.09 -11.22
N ILE A 15 6.07 -1.99 -11.94
CA ILE A 15 4.77 -2.58 -11.56
C ILE A 15 4.78 -3.19 -10.15
N SER A 16 5.92 -3.76 -9.73
CA SER A 16 6.06 -4.40 -8.41
C SER A 16 6.63 -3.48 -7.33
N LEU A 17 6.84 -2.20 -7.63
CA LEU A 17 7.34 -1.18 -6.72
C LEU A 17 8.64 -1.60 -5.99
N GLN A 18 9.54 -2.25 -6.72
CA GLN A 18 10.84 -2.67 -6.20
C GLN A 18 11.70 -1.45 -5.86
N SER A 19 12.36 -1.48 -4.70
CA SER A 19 13.29 -0.43 -4.30
C SER A 19 14.53 -0.45 -5.19
N THR A 20 14.93 0.71 -5.70
CA THR A 20 16.20 0.91 -6.45
C THR A 20 17.35 1.40 -5.55
N LYS A 21 17.10 1.58 -4.25
CA LYS A 21 18.13 2.03 -3.30
C LYS A 21 19.21 0.95 -3.18
N GLN A 22 20.48 1.38 -3.20
CA GLN A 22 21.63 0.46 -3.18
C GLN A 22 21.78 -0.29 -1.85
N ASP A 23 21.52 0.38 -0.72
CA ASP A 23 21.58 -0.22 0.60
C ASP A 23 20.30 -0.99 0.91
N LYS A 24 20.35 -2.32 0.72
CA LYS A 24 19.23 -3.24 0.96
C LYS A 24 19.00 -3.58 2.42
N ASP A 25 19.98 -3.33 3.29
CA ASP A 25 19.96 -3.73 4.69
C ASP A 25 19.35 -2.63 5.58
N SER A 26 19.45 -1.36 5.17
CA SER A 26 18.77 -0.23 5.82
C SER A 26 17.47 0.19 5.11
N HIS A 27 16.64 -0.75 4.69
CA HIS A 27 15.34 -0.43 4.09
C HIS A 27 14.25 -0.18 5.14
N GLY A 28 13.59 0.98 5.07
CA GLY A 28 12.41 1.27 5.88
C GLY A 28 11.21 0.36 5.53
N TYR A 29 10.23 0.27 6.43
CA TYR A 29 8.98 -0.46 6.22
C TYR A 29 8.13 0.21 5.11
N GLY A 30 8.28 -0.26 3.87
CA GLY A 30 7.61 0.30 2.70
C GLY A 30 6.22 -0.29 2.40
N ILE A 31 5.79 -0.16 1.15
CA ILE A 31 4.50 -0.65 0.62
C ILE A 31 4.35 -2.16 0.81
N LYS A 32 5.45 -2.93 0.77
CA LYS A 32 5.46 -4.36 1.07
C LYS A 32 4.97 -4.67 2.49
N THR A 33 5.38 -3.87 3.48
CA THR A 33 4.90 -4.03 4.86
C THR A 33 3.41 -3.75 4.96
N ILE A 34 2.93 -2.71 4.28
CA ILE A 34 1.50 -2.40 4.22
C ILE A 34 0.73 -3.57 3.58
N LYS A 35 1.20 -4.10 2.45
CA LYS A 35 0.58 -5.25 1.78
C LYS A 35 0.52 -6.48 2.68
N ASN A 36 1.59 -6.79 3.40
CA ASN A 36 1.62 -7.91 4.36
C ASN A 36 0.57 -7.73 5.47
N ILE A 37 0.35 -6.51 5.97
CA ILE A 37 -0.68 -6.22 6.97
C ILE A 37 -2.07 -6.40 6.35
N VAL A 38 -2.29 -5.87 5.14
CA VAL A 38 -3.55 -6.03 4.40
C VAL A 38 -3.89 -7.51 4.24
N ASP A 39 -2.94 -8.31 3.79
CA ASP A 39 -3.11 -9.75 3.59
C ASP A 39 -3.37 -10.49 4.90
N LYS A 40 -2.67 -10.12 5.98
CA LYS A 40 -2.87 -10.71 7.31
C LYS A 40 -4.31 -10.56 7.82
N TYR A 41 -4.96 -9.44 7.52
CA TYR A 41 -6.33 -9.17 7.96
C TYR A 41 -7.35 -9.36 6.82
N HIS A 42 -6.99 -10.11 5.77
CA HIS A 42 -7.86 -10.43 4.64
C HIS A 42 -8.52 -9.20 3.98
N GLY A 43 -7.80 -8.08 3.97
CA GLY A 43 -8.21 -6.87 3.28
C GLY A 43 -7.85 -6.90 1.80
N THR A 44 -8.22 -5.84 1.08
CA THR A 44 -7.81 -5.60 -0.31
C THR A 44 -6.99 -4.33 -0.41
N MET A 45 -6.08 -4.28 -1.38
CA MET A 45 -5.23 -3.13 -1.64
C MET A 45 -5.21 -2.81 -3.13
N HIS A 46 -5.35 -1.54 -3.47
CA HIS A 46 -5.29 -1.02 -4.84
C HIS A 46 -4.45 0.25 -4.88
N TYR A 47 -3.95 0.57 -6.08
CA TYR A 47 -3.13 1.74 -6.33
C TYR A 47 -3.83 2.67 -7.31
N GLU A 48 -3.71 3.97 -7.07
CA GLU A 48 -4.20 5.00 -7.97
C GLU A 48 -3.10 6.03 -8.23
N TYR A 49 -3.04 6.53 -9.46
CA TYR A 49 -2.22 7.67 -9.82
C TYR A 49 -3.08 8.77 -10.43
N SER A 50 -3.04 9.97 -9.85
CA SER A 50 -3.82 11.12 -10.30
C SER A 50 -3.13 12.43 -9.95
N ILE A 51 -3.00 13.33 -10.94
CA ILE A 51 -2.52 14.71 -10.79
C ILE A 51 -1.29 14.80 -9.86
N TYR A 52 -0.20 14.13 -10.24
CA TYR A 52 1.06 14.08 -9.47
C TYR A 52 0.98 13.42 -8.09
N TYR A 53 -0.05 12.61 -7.83
CA TYR A 53 -0.15 11.85 -6.60
C TYR A 53 -0.26 10.36 -6.89
N PHE A 54 0.58 9.60 -6.20
CA PHE A 54 0.46 8.17 -6.07
C PHE A 54 -0.24 7.85 -4.75
N THR A 55 -1.30 7.06 -4.83
CA THR A 55 -2.18 6.73 -3.70
C THR A 55 -2.26 5.22 -3.52
N CYS A 56 -1.99 4.77 -2.30
CA CYS A 56 -2.23 3.41 -1.84
C CYS A 56 -3.54 3.36 -1.07
N ILE A 57 -4.51 2.63 -1.59
CA ILE A 57 -5.82 2.42 -0.97
C ILE A 57 -5.85 1.00 -0.40
N PHE A 58 -6.31 0.87 0.84
CA PHE A 58 -6.47 -0.42 1.51
C PHE A 58 -7.83 -0.44 2.21
N ILE A 59 -8.53 -1.56 2.09
CA ILE A 59 -9.90 -1.75 2.55
C ILE A 59 -9.94 -2.99 3.44
N TYR A 60 -10.61 -2.88 4.59
CA TYR A 60 -10.82 -3.98 5.51
C TYR A 60 -12.31 -4.12 5.83
N SER A 61 -12.77 -5.37 5.90
CA SER A 61 -14.10 -5.68 6.39
C SER A 61 -14.08 -5.71 7.92
N ILE A 62 -14.70 -4.73 8.56
CA ILE A 62 -14.90 -4.73 10.01
C ILE A 62 -16.12 -5.59 10.30
N LYS A 63 -15.92 -6.71 11.00
CA LYS A 63 -17.04 -7.47 11.58
C LYS A 63 -17.35 -6.88 12.95
N PHE A 64 -18.47 -6.18 13.07
CA PHE A 64 -19.01 -5.83 14.38
C PHE A 64 -19.50 -7.13 15.03
N LYS A 65 -19.00 -7.45 16.23
CA LYS A 65 -19.63 -8.46 17.07
C LYS A 65 -20.93 -7.85 17.57
N GLU A 66 -22.07 -8.41 17.16
CA GLU A 66 -23.30 -8.23 17.91
C GLU A 66 -23.08 -8.89 19.28
N GLU A 67 -22.98 -8.06 20.32
CA GLU A 67 -23.12 -8.55 21.68
C GLU A 67 -24.57 -9.00 21.85
N TYR A 68 -24.77 -10.31 21.95
CA TYR A 68 -26.07 -10.90 22.29
C TYR A 68 -26.44 -10.44 23.72
N ILE A 69 -27.52 -9.66 23.83
CA ILE A 69 -28.27 -9.40 25.07
C ILE A 69 -29.07 -10.64 25.42
#